data_AF-W4RJF4-F1
#
_entry.id   AF-W4RJF4-F1
#
_cell.length_a   1.000
_cell.length_b   1.000
_cell.length_c   1.000
_cell.angle_alpha   90.00
_cell.angle_beta   90.00
_cell.angle_gamma   90.00
#
_symmetry.space_group_name_H-M   'P 1'
#
loop_
_entity.id
_entity.type
_entity.pdbx_description
1 polymer ?
#
loop_
_entity_poly.entity_id
_entity_poly.type
_entity_poly.pdbx_seq_one_letter_code
_entity_poly.pdbx_strand_id
1 'polypeptide(L)' 'MKEKASLLDYRIQSVGAGRDALAQVYVKLNFGGVETSGRGLAQDVLEASAKAYLNAVNRVLYMEETKKVAVNG' A
#
# COMPACT_ATOMS: atom_id res chain seq x y z
N MET A 1 -17.10 0.53 11.68
CA MET A 1 -15.81 0.46 12.41
C MET A 1 -14.75 1.13 11.56
N LYS A 2 -13.94 2.06 12.09
CA LYS A 2 -12.69 2.43 11.41
C LYS A 2 -11.75 1.26 11.59
N GLU A 3 -11.41 0.56 10.52
CA GLU A 3 -10.39 -0.49 10.58
C GLU A 3 -9.06 0.13 11.04
N LYS A 4 -8.44 -0.49 12.04
CA LYS A 4 -7.17 -0.02 12.57
C LYS A 4 -6.06 -0.41 11.59
N ALA A 5 -5.33 0.58 11.10
CA ALA A 5 -4.12 0.37 10.30
C ALA A 5 -2.90 0.54 11.20
N SER A 6 -1.99 -0.44 11.21
CA SER A 6 -0.70 -0.37 11.90
C SER A 6 0.42 -0.59 10.89
N LEU A 7 1.37 0.34 10.82
CA LEU A 7 2.54 0.23 9.96
C LEU A 7 3.50 -0.81 10.56
N LEU A 8 3.85 -1.84 9.78
CA LEU A 8 4.76 -2.91 10.18
C LEU A 8 6.16 -2.71 9.60
N ASP A 9 6.25 -2.24 8.36
CA ASP A 9 7.51 -1.96 7.67
C ASP A 9 7.32 -0.79 6.69
N TYR A 10 8.36 0.02 6.56
CA TYR A 10 8.44 1.14 5.62
C TYR A 10 9.83 1.18 5.01
N ARG A 11 9.90 1.12 3.69
CA ARG A 11 11.16 1.19 2.94
C ARG A 11 11.02 2.18 1.80
N ILE A 12 12.07 2.98 1.60
CA ILE A 12 12.14 3.96 0.52
C ILE A 12 13.49 3.85 -0.17
N GLN A 13 13.47 3.99 -1.50
CA GLN A 13 14.67 4.05 -2.32
C GLN A 13 14.52 5.05 -3.47
N SER A 14 15.63 5.69 -3.84
CA SER A 14 15.71 6.50 -5.05
C SER A 14 15.91 5.58 -6.26
N VAL A 15 15.14 5.80 -7.32
CA VAL A 15 15.29 5.14 -8.62
C VAL A 15 15.69 6.20 -9.62
N GLY A 16 16.86 6.03 -10.23
CA GLY A 16 17.46 7.04 -11.11
C GLY A 16 18.27 8.09 -10.33
N ALA A 17 18.65 9.17 -11.02
CA ALA A 17 19.52 10.22 -10.49
C ALA A 17 19.12 11.60 -11.03
N GLY A 18 19.58 12.65 -10.34
CA GLY A 18 19.30 14.03 -10.72
C GLY A 18 17.84 14.42 -10.47
N ARG A 19 17.36 15.42 -11.23
CA ARG A 19 16.03 16.02 -11.05
C ARG A 19 14.88 15.08 -11.40
N ASP A 20 15.18 14.02 -12.16
CA ASP A 20 14.21 13.05 -12.65
C ASP A 20 14.19 11.77 -11.80
N ALA A 21 14.91 11.76 -10.67
CA ALA A 21 14.87 10.65 -9.74
C ALA A 21 13.46 10.45 -9.18
N LEU A 22 13.07 9.18 -9.04
CA LEU A 22 11.79 8.77 -8.47
C LEU A 22 12.00 8.19 -7.08
N ALA A 23 11.14 8.58 -6.14
CA ALA A 23 10.96 7.89 -4.88
C ALA A 23 10.13 6.62 -5.09
N GLN A 24 10.73 5.45 -4.86
CA GLN A 24 10.02 4.20 -4.76
C GLN A 24 9.83 3.84 -3.29
N VAL A 25 8.57 3.69 -2.87
CA VAL A 25 8.19 3.40 -1.50
C VAL A 25 7.52 2.03 -1.42
N TYR A 26 7.86 1.26 -0.40
CA TYR A 26 7.21 0.03 0.02
C TYR A 26 6.65 0.21 1.43
N VAL A 27 5.41 -0.23 1.62
CA VAL A 27 4.69 -0.20 2.89
C VAL A 27 4.18 -1.60 3.20
N LYS A 28 4.40 -2.08 4.43
CA LYS A 28 3.73 -3.26 4.99
C LYS A 28 2.83 -2.81 6.13
N LEU A 29 1.57 -3.22 6.11
CA LEU A 29 0.56 -2.88 7.11
C LEU A 29 -0.04 -4.13 7.73
N ASN A 30 -0.46 -4.02 8.99
CA ASN A 30 -1.57 -4.79 9.52
C ASN A 30 -2.82 -3.90 9.40
N PHE A 31 -3.75 -4.28 8.53
CA PHE A 31 -5.00 -3.57 8.29
C PHE A 31 -6.17 -4.48 8.69
N GLY A 32 -6.89 -4.11 9.75
CA GLY A 32 -8.03 -4.91 10.21
C GLY A 32 -7.67 -6.34 10.67
N GLY A 33 -6.42 -6.58 11.08
CA GLY A 33 -5.92 -7.93 11.41
C GLY A 33 -5.31 -8.69 10.23
N VAL A 34 -5.36 -8.13 9.01
CA VAL A 34 -4.80 -8.71 7.80
C VAL A 34 -3.45 -8.05 7.48
N GLU A 35 -2.39 -8.86 7.37
CA GLU A 35 -1.12 -8.37 6.84
C GLU A 35 -1.22 -8.14 5.33
N THR A 36 -0.88 -6.93 4.91
CA THR A 36 -0.89 -6.51 3.51
C THR A 36 0.34 -5.66 3.21
N SER A 37 0.64 -5.49 1.93
CA SER A 37 1.70 -4.58 1.50
C SER A 37 1.36 -3.90 0.18
N GLY A 38 1.96 -2.75 -0.03
CA GLY A 38 1.78 -1.93 -1.21
C GLY A 38 3.07 -1.21 -1.60
N ARG A 39 3.11 -0.77 -2.85
CA ARG A 39 4.25 -0.04 -3.43
C ARG A 39 3.75 1.24 -4.09
N GLY A 40 4.56 2.28 -4.08
CA GLY A 40 4.26 3.54 -4.75
C GLY A 40 5.52 4.12 -5.40
N LEU A 41 5.31 4.87 -6.48
CA LEU A 41 6.35 5.51 -7.26
C LEU A 41 5.89 6.91 -7.64
N ALA A 42 6.71 7.92 -7.33
CA ALA A 42 6.49 9.32 -7.69
C ALA A 42 7.83 10.08 -7.57
N GLN A 43 7.93 11.29 -8.14
CA GLN A 43 9.08 12.16 -7.87
C GLN A 43 9.08 12.66 -6.42
N ASP A 44 7.89 12.85 -5.86
CA ASP A 44 7.70 13.25 -4.47
C ASP A 44 7.56 12.03 -3.53
N VAL A 45 8.29 12.06 -2.41
CA VAL A 45 8.31 10.98 -1.42
C VAL A 45 6.96 10.78 -0.74
N LEU A 46 6.25 11.87 -0.45
CA LEU A 46 4.95 11.82 0.22
C LEU A 46 3.89 11.24 -0.71
N GLU A 47 3.90 11.62 -1.99
CA GLU A 47 3.03 11.05 -3.01
C GLU A 47 3.30 9.54 -3.20
N ALA A 48 4.57 9.14 -3.33
CA ALA A 48 4.95 7.73 -3.43
C ALA A 48 4.49 6.94 -2.19
N SER A 49 4.61 7.53 -1.00
CA SER A 49 4.15 6.92 0.25
C SER A 49 2.64 6.76 0.30
N ALA A 50 1.90 7.79 -0.12
CA ALA A 50 0.43 7.73 -0.21
C ALA A 50 -0.03 6.63 -1.18
N LYS A 51 0.59 6.55 -2.37
CA LYS A 51 0.33 5.48 -3.34
C LYS A 51 0.61 4.09 -2.76
N ALA A 52 1.73 3.93 -2.06
CA ALA A 52 2.09 2.65 -1.43
C ALA A 52 1.07 2.23 -0.37
N TYR A 53 0.63 3.16 0.47
CA TYR A 53 -0.39 2.92 1.49
C TYR A 53 -1.74 2.54 0.86
N LEU A 54 -2.21 3.32 -0.12
CA LEU A 54 -3.48 3.05 -0.82
C LEU A 54 -3.46 1.67 -1.50
N ASN A 55 -2.35 1.31 -2.14
CA ASN A 55 -2.20 0.00 -2.77
C ASN A 55 -2.27 -1.14 -1.73
N ALA A 56 -1.72 -0.95 -0.53
CA ALA A 56 -1.78 -1.94 0.54
C ALA A 56 -3.22 -2.12 1.06
N VAL A 57 -3.94 -1.03 1.30
CA VAL A 57 -5.33 -1.04 1.79
C VAL A 57 -6.29 -1.61 0.74
N ASN A 58 -6.21 -1.12 -0.50
CA ASN A 58 -7.09 -1.57 -1.59
C ASN A 58 -6.99 -3.07 -1.86
N ARG A 59 -5.79 -3.65 -1.66
CA ARG A 59 -5.60 -5.09 -1.78
C ARG A 59 -6.45 -5.88 -0.79
N VAL A 60 -6.56 -5.42 0.46
CA VAL A 60 -7.40 -6.09 1.47
C VAL A 60 -8.87 -5.94 1.11
N LEU A 61 -9.30 -4.71 0.82
CA LEU A 61 -10.71 -4.42 0.47
C LEU A 61 -11.18 -5.25 -0.74
N TYR A 62 -10.34 -5.37 -1.78
CA TYR A 62 -10.64 -6.19 -2.96
C TYR A 62 -10.71 -7.69 -2.63
N MET A 63 -9.82 -8.19 -1.76
CA MET A 63 -9.86 -9.59 -1.32
C MET A 63 -11.11 -9.90 -0.49
N GLU A 64 -11.59 -8.96 0.32
CA GLU A 64 -12.84 -9.13 1.06
C GLU A 64 -14.07 -9.11 0.16
N GLU A 65 -14.08 -8.24 -0.85
CA GLU A 65 -15.16 -8.14 -1.83
C GLU A 65 -15.27 -9.42 -2.66
N THR A 66 -14.16 -9.93 -3.19
CA THR A 66 -14.13 -11.17 -3.98
C THR A 66 -14.55 -12.41 -3.18
N LYS A 67 -14.23 -12.48 -1.88
CA LYS A 67 -14.71 -13.55 -1.00
C LYS A 67 -16.22 -13.54 -0.82
N LYS A 68 -16.85 -12.36 -0.70
CA LYS A 68 -18.31 -12.25 -0.55
C LYS A 68 -19.04 -12.72 -1.80
N VAL A 69 -18.51 -12.45 -2.99
CA VAL A 69 -19.09 -12.90 -4.26
C VAL A 69 -19.02 -14.42 -4.40
N ALA A 70 -17.90 -15.04 -4.05
CA ALA A 70 -17.70 -16.49 -4.17
C ALA A 70 -18.52 -17.34 -3.17
N VAL A 71 -19.01 -16.76 -2.07
CA VAL A 71 -19.84 -17.46 -1.07
C VAL A 71 -21.33 -17.40 -1.41
N ASN A 72 -21.74 -16.46 -2.27
CA ASN A 72 -23.14 -16.21 -2.60
C ASN A 72 -23.58 -16.79 -3.97
N GLY A 73 -22.72 -17.52 -4.65
CA GLY A 73 -23.01 -18.22 -5.92
C GLY A 73 -22.78 -19.71 -5.79
#